data_AF-A0A7X7DB55-F1
#
_entry.id   AF-A0A7X7DB55-F1
#
_cell.length_a   1.000
_cell.length_b   1.000
_cell.length_c   1.000
_cell.angle_alpha   90.00
_cell.angle_beta   90.00
_cell.angle_gamma   90.00
#
_symmetry.space_group_name_H-M   'P 1'
#
loop_
_entity.id
_entity.type
_entity.pdbx_description
1 polymer ?
#
loop_
_entity_poly.entity_id
_entity_poly.type
_entity_poly.pdbx_seq_one_letter_code
_entity_poly.pdbx_strand_id
1 'polypeptide(L)'
;DGEEEFRRIEERIIGETLESFGGVLSLGGGAVLSAVTRERLRGLKVIHLTIGVAEGVRRSRGPGRPLLAGGDATARYQAILTERAPLYREVAWTTVSTERRSSGKVVSDIVDRLESGDPHLRSGAGRS
;
A
#
# COMPACT_ATOMS: atom_id res chain seq x y z
N ASP A 1 -14.26 -18.93 -10.38
CA ASP A 1 -13.11 -19.68 -9.83
C ASP A 1 -11.82 -19.22 -10.50
N GLY A 2 -11.28 -18.07 -10.09
CA GLY A 2 -10.17 -17.42 -10.79
C GLY A 2 -9.45 -16.38 -9.93
N GLU A 3 -10.15 -15.83 -8.93
CA GLU A 3 -9.53 -15.01 -7.88
C GLU A 3 -8.53 -15.82 -7.04
N GLU A 4 -8.83 -17.08 -6.68
CA GLU A 4 -7.91 -17.90 -5.90
C GLU A 4 -6.60 -18.18 -6.66
N GLU A 5 -6.71 -18.60 -7.93
CA GLU A 5 -5.53 -18.82 -8.77
C GLU A 5 -4.75 -17.53 -9.01
N PHE A 6 -5.44 -16.42 -9.22
CA PHE A 6 -4.80 -15.10 -9.30
C PHE A 6 -3.99 -14.79 -8.03
N ARG A 7 -4.56 -15.05 -6.83
CA ARG A 7 -3.87 -14.82 -5.56
C ARG A 7 -2.68 -15.75 -5.37
N ARG A 8 -2.79 -17.01 -5.79
CA ARG A 8 -1.68 -17.99 -5.77
C ARG A 8 -0.52 -17.53 -6.65
N ILE A 9 -0.81 -17.05 -7.87
CA ILE A 9 0.21 -16.54 -8.78
C ILE A 9 0.82 -15.23 -8.24
N GLU A 10 0.00 -14.30 -7.74
CA GLU A 10 0.45 -13.04 -7.14
C GLU A 10 1.41 -13.29 -5.97
N GLU A 11 1.05 -14.20 -5.05
CA GLU A 11 1.88 -14.58 -3.91
C GLU A 11 3.24 -15.13 -4.34
N ARG A 12 3.28 -16.03 -5.32
CA ARG A 12 4.53 -16.61 -5.84
C ARG A 12 5.44 -15.54 -6.43
N ILE A 13 4.91 -14.68 -7.30
CA ILE A 13 5.68 -13.61 -7.95
C ILE A 13 6.23 -12.62 -6.92
N ILE A 14 5.45 -12.27 -5.91
CA ILE A 14 5.91 -11.41 -4.82
C ILE A 14 7.10 -12.04 -4.11
N GLY A 15 7.01 -13.34 -3.77
CA GLY A 15 8.12 -14.07 -3.12
C GLY A 15 9.41 -14.02 -3.93
N GLU A 16 9.34 -14.40 -5.21
CA GLU A 16 10.51 -14.41 -6.12
C GLU A 16 11.12 -13.01 -6.29
N THR A 17 10.27 -11.98 -6.32
CA THR A 17 10.73 -10.60 -6.49
C THR A 17 11.41 -10.09 -5.21
N LEU A 18 10.88 -10.40 -4.03
CA LEU A 18 11.45 -9.95 -2.76
C LEU A 18 12.86 -10.50 -2.51
N GLU A 19 13.19 -11.68 -3.05
CA GLU A 19 14.51 -12.31 -2.89
C GLU A 19 15.59 -11.70 -3.81
N SER A 20 15.19 -11.10 -4.93
CA SER A 20 16.13 -10.72 -6.00
C SER A 20 16.15 -9.22 -6.33
N PHE A 21 15.14 -8.46 -5.88
CA PHE A 21 14.96 -7.08 -6.29
C PHE A 21 15.58 -6.06 -5.33
N GLY A 22 16.55 -5.28 -5.82
CA GLY A 22 17.26 -4.24 -5.05
C GLY A 22 16.62 -2.84 -5.09
N GLY A 23 15.31 -2.73 -5.38
CA GLY A 23 14.65 -1.44 -5.62
C GLY A 23 13.32 -1.26 -4.88
N VAL A 24 12.50 -0.31 -5.35
CA VAL A 24 11.16 -0.05 -4.80
C VAL A 24 10.11 -0.93 -5.49
N LEU A 25 9.54 -1.89 -4.75
CA LEU A 25 8.49 -2.77 -5.24
C LEU A 25 7.11 -2.24 -4.83
N SER A 26 6.24 -2.01 -5.81
CA SER A 26 4.83 -1.67 -5.56
C SER A 26 3.96 -2.93 -5.61
N LEU A 27 3.21 -3.18 -4.54
CA LEU A 27 2.33 -4.35 -4.44
C LEU A 27 0.88 -4.00 -4.83
N GLY A 28 0.17 -4.98 -5.37
CA GLY A 28 -1.28 -4.88 -5.56
C GLY A 28 -2.01 -4.69 -4.23
N GLY A 29 -3.09 -3.90 -4.21
CA GLY A 29 -3.83 -3.61 -2.97
C GLY A 29 -4.50 -4.83 -2.33
N GLY A 30 -4.54 -5.98 -3.01
CA GLY A 30 -5.02 -7.25 -2.45
C GLY A 30 -3.90 -8.17 -1.95
N ALA A 31 -2.62 -7.84 -2.18
CA ALA A 31 -1.49 -8.68 -1.82
C ALA A 31 -1.45 -9.00 -0.31
N VAL A 32 -1.85 -8.03 0.52
CA VAL A 32 -1.93 -8.19 1.99
C VAL A 32 -2.99 -9.19 2.44
N LEU A 33 -3.91 -9.63 1.58
CA LEU A 33 -4.89 -10.67 1.93
C LEU A 33 -4.22 -12.03 2.14
N SER A 34 -3.12 -12.31 1.43
CA SER A 34 -2.32 -13.52 1.66
C SER A 34 -1.51 -13.40 2.95
N ALA A 35 -1.68 -14.36 3.86
CA ALA A 35 -0.87 -14.45 5.08
C ALA A 35 0.60 -14.75 4.77
N VAL A 36 0.88 -15.54 3.73
CA VAL A 36 2.26 -15.85 3.30
C VAL A 36 2.95 -14.60 2.77
N THR A 37 2.25 -13.77 1.99
CA THR A 37 2.77 -12.47 1.57
C THR A 37 3.08 -11.59 2.79
N ARG A 38 2.18 -11.51 3.77
CA ARG A 38 2.44 -10.71 4.99
C ARG A 38 3.64 -11.22 5.78
N GLU A 39 3.81 -12.54 5.90
CA GLU A 39 4.99 -13.13 6.53
C GLU A 39 6.29 -12.70 5.84
N ARG A 40 6.33 -12.82 4.50
CA ARG A 40 7.51 -12.42 3.69
C ARG A 40 7.85 -10.94 3.79
N LEU A 41 6.85 -10.09 4.08
CA LEU A 41 7.04 -8.66 4.26
C LEU A 41 7.56 -8.28 5.65
N ARG A 42 7.52 -9.19 6.64
CA ARG A 42 8.01 -8.89 7.99
C ARG A 42 9.50 -8.56 7.96
N GLY A 43 9.88 -7.56 8.75
CA GLY A 43 11.27 -7.08 8.81
C GLY A 43 11.68 -6.19 7.63
N LEU A 44 10.90 -6.10 6.55
CA LEU A 44 11.17 -5.21 5.44
C LEU A 44 10.64 -3.79 5.70
N LYS A 45 11.18 -2.81 4.95
CA LYS A 45 10.68 -1.43 4.95
C LYS A 45 9.43 -1.33 4.07
N VAL A 46 8.28 -1.67 4.65
CA VAL A 46 6.97 -1.56 3.97
C VAL A 46 6.36 -0.18 4.22
N ILE A 47 6.08 0.55 3.15
CA ILE A 47 5.47 1.89 3.22
C ILE A 47 3.99 1.79 2.85
N HIS A 48 3.11 2.00 3.81
CA HIS A 48 1.67 2.07 3.56
C HIS A 48 1.25 3.50 3.21
N LEU A 49 0.87 3.72 1.96
CA LEU A 49 0.36 5.01 1.49
C LEU A 49 -1.15 5.11 1.70
N THR A 50 -1.58 6.09 2.48
CA THR A 50 -3.02 6.36 2.69
C THR A 50 -3.49 7.51 1.83
N ILE A 51 -4.71 7.35 1.30
CA ILE A 51 -5.39 8.35 0.48
C ILE A 51 -6.82 8.54 1.00
N GLY A 52 -7.38 9.73 0.80
CA GLY A 52 -8.78 9.99 1.12
C GLY A 52 -9.73 9.12 0.33
N VAL A 53 -10.85 8.76 0.94
CA VAL A 53 -11.89 7.89 0.33
C VAL A 53 -12.32 8.40 -1.04
N ALA A 54 -12.63 9.70 -1.17
CA ALA A 54 -13.08 10.28 -2.44
C ALA A 54 -12.02 10.15 -3.54
N GLU A 55 -10.75 10.40 -3.21
CA GLU A 55 -9.63 10.27 -4.15
C GLU A 55 -9.37 8.79 -4.50
N GLY A 56 -9.50 7.90 -3.52
CA GLY A 56 -9.36 6.47 -3.71
C GLY A 56 -10.42 5.87 -4.63
N VAL A 57 -11.68 6.27 -4.46
CA VAL A 57 -12.77 5.92 -5.39
C VAL A 57 -12.45 6.44 -6.79
N ARG A 58 -12.07 7.72 -6.93
CA ARG A 58 -11.75 8.34 -8.21
C ARG A 58 -10.64 7.58 -8.96
N ARG A 59 -9.54 7.23 -8.29
CA ARG A 59 -8.41 6.49 -8.88
C ARG A 59 -8.72 5.02 -9.17
N SER A 60 -9.69 4.45 -8.45
CA SER A 60 -10.06 3.04 -8.57
C SER A 60 -11.14 2.80 -9.62
N ARG A 61 -11.75 3.84 -10.18
CA ARG A 61 -12.64 3.78 -11.34
C ARG A 61 -11.81 3.84 -12.62
N GLY A 62 -11.40 2.69 -13.15
CA GLY A 62 -10.66 2.60 -14.41
C GLY A 62 -10.65 1.19 -15.00
N PRO A 63 -10.24 1.03 -16.28
CA PRO A 63 -10.12 -0.28 -16.92
C PRO A 63 -9.22 -1.22 -16.09
N GLY A 64 -9.62 -2.49 -15.95
CA GLY A 64 -8.87 -3.48 -15.16
C GLY A 64 -9.01 -3.36 -13.64
N ARG A 65 -9.94 -2.53 -13.13
CA ARG A 65 -10.22 -2.39 -11.68
C ARG A 65 -11.63 -2.88 -11.32
N PRO A 66 -11.90 -4.20 -11.40
CA PRO A 66 -13.25 -4.76 -11.29
C PRO A 66 -13.89 -4.60 -9.91
N LEU A 67 -13.09 -4.36 -8.86
CA LEU A 67 -13.55 -4.32 -7.47
C LEU A 67 -14.56 -3.20 -7.18
N LEU A 68 -14.64 -2.14 -7.99
CA LEU A 68 -15.60 -1.04 -7.83
C LEU A 68 -16.63 -0.96 -8.96
N ALA A 69 -16.80 -2.02 -9.76
CA ALA A 69 -17.81 -2.06 -10.81
C ALA A 69 -19.23 -2.22 -10.23
N GLY A 70 -20.15 -1.33 -10.63
CA GLY A 70 -21.56 -1.35 -10.24
C GLY A 70 -21.85 -0.91 -8.80
N GLY A 71 -23.09 -0.47 -8.55
CA GLY A 71 -23.58 -0.06 -7.22
C GLY A 71 -22.91 1.20 -6.65
N ASP A 72 -22.95 1.35 -5.33
CA ASP A 72 -22.28 2.44 -4.61
C ASP A 72 -20.77 2.13 -4.44
N ALA A 73 -19.98 2.65 -5.38
CA ALA A 73 -18.53 2.48 -5.35
C ALA A 73 -17.86 3.07 -4.10
N THR A 74 -18.45 4.11 -3.48
CA THR A 74 -17.90 4.71 -2.26
C THR A 74 -18.07 3.78 -1.08
N ALA A 75 -19.28 3.27 -0.88
CA ALA A 75 -19.56 2.30 0.19
C ALA A 75 -18.68 1.03 0.02
N ARG A 76 -18.54 0.54 -1.21
CA ARG A 76 -17.69 -0.62 -1.52
C ARG A 76 -16.22 -0.37 -1.24
N TYR A 77 -15.71 0.80 -1.63
CA TYR A 77 -14.33 1.18 -1.35
C TYR A 77 -14.07 1.31 0.15
N GLN A 78 -15.01 1.90 0.90
CA GLN A 78 -14.93 1.98 2.36
C GLN A 78 -14.95 0.60 3.02
N ALA A 79 -15.77 -0.34 2.54
CA ALA A 79 -15.79 -1.70 3.04
C ALA A 79 -14.43 -2.39 2.84
N ILE A 80 -13.85 -2.28 1.64
CA ILE A 80 -12.52 -2.81 1.32
C ILE A 80 -11.45 -2.22 2.22
N LEU A 81 -11.45 -0.89 2.43
CA LEU A 81 -10.49 -0.25 3.32
C LEU A 81 -10.66 -0.70 4.77
N THR A 82 -11.89 -0.87 5.23
CA THR A 82 -12.19 -1.32 6.60
C THR A 82 -11.67 -2.74 6.83
N GLU A 83 -11.95 -3.65 5.89
CA GLU A 83 -11.48 -5.03 5.93
C GLU A 83 -9.95 -5.12 5.92
N ARG A 84 -9.29 -4.33 5.06
CA ARG A 84 -7.83 -4.41 4.85
C ARG A 84 -7.01 -3.54 5.79
N ALA A 85 -7.61 -2.56 6.46
CA ALA A 85 -6.91 -1.67 7.40
C ALA A 85 -6.04 -2.40 8.44
N PRO A 86 -6.52 -3.45 9.14
CA PRO A 86 -5.67 -4.20 10.07
C PRO A 86 -4.50 -4.89 9.38
N LEU A 87 -4.69 -5.43 8.16
CA LEU A 87 -3.66 -6.14 7.40
C LEU A 87 -2.57 -5.18 6.87
N TYR A 88 -2.96 -4.00 6.41
CA TYR A 88 -1.99 -2.96 6.05
C TYR A 88 -1.18 -2.50 7.27
N ARG A 89 -1.84 -2.34 8.43
CA ARG A 89 -1.16 -1.97 9.68
C ARG A 89 -0.20 -3.05 10.16
N GLU A 90 -0.55 -4.32 9.99
CA GLU A 90 0.29 -5.47 10.38
C GLU A 90 1.67 -5.43 9.71
N VAL A 91 1.71 -5.12 8.41
CA VAL A 91 2.95 -5.16 7.63
C VAL A 91 3.69 -3.83 7.55
N ALA A 92 3.02 -2.71 7.82
CA ALA A 92 3.59 -1.38 7.61
C ALA A 92 4.74 -1.09 8.58
N TRP A 93 5.93 -0.83 8.05
CA TRP A 93 7.01 -0.20 8.81
C TRP A 93 6.69 1.28 9.07
N THR A 94 6.12 1.98 8.09
CA THR A 94 5.55 3.32 8.28
C THR A 94 4.29 3.54 7.45
N THR A 95 3.43 4.44 7.92
CA THR A 95 2.25 4.89 7.19
C THR A 95 2.39 6.37 6.84
N VAL A 96 2.16 6.71 5.56
CA VAL A 96 2.30 8.07 5.03
C VAL A 96 1.03 8.46 4.28
N SER A 97 0.38 9.53 4.74
CA SER A 97 -0.74 10.11 4.00
C SER A 97 -0.24 10.89 2.80
N THR A 98 -0.86 10.66 1.65
CA THR A 98 -0.64 11.46 0.44
C THR A 98 -1.70 12.55 0.26
N GLU A 99 -2.63 12.71 1.21
CA GLU A 99 -3.66 13.73 1.10
C GLU A 99 -3.06 15.14 1.15
N ARG A 100 -3.48 16.01 0.22
CA ARG A 100 -3.07 17.43 0.16
C ARG A 100 -1.53 17.63 0.11
N ARG A 101 -0.78 16.62 -0.36
CA ARG A 101 0.68 16.66 -0.53
C ARG A 101 1.05 16.36 -1.98
N SER A 102 2.06 17.06 -2.49
CA SER A 102 2.65 16.71 -3.78
C SER A 102 3.43 15.40 -3.67
N SER A 103 3.59 14.68 -4.79
CA SER A 103 4.40 13.46 -4.85
C SER A 103 5.83 13.70 -4.33
N GLY A 104 6.48 14.80 -4.72
CA GLY A 104 7.82 15.15 -4.22
C GLY A 104 7.90 15.32 -2.70
N LYS A 105 6.86 15.90 -2.06
CA LYS A 105 6.80 16.03 -0.60
C LYS A 105 6.59 14.69 0.10
N VAL A 106 5.83 13.78 -0.51
CA VAL A 106 5.65 12.42 0.01
C VAL A 106 6.94 11.62 -0.13
N VAL A 107 7.61 11.71 -1.28
CA VAL A 107 8.90 11.03 -1.53
C VAL A 107 9.97 11.51 -0.56
N SER A 108 10.14 12.84 -0.39
CA SER A 108 11.13 13.38 0.54
C SER A 108 10.87 12.92 1.98
N ASP A 109 9.62 12.89 2.45
CA ASP A 109 9.28 12.37 3.79
C ASP A 109 9.62 10.88 3.95
N ILE A 110 9.38 10.07 2.92
CA ILE A 110 9.74 8.65 2.93
C ILE A 110 11.26 8.48 2.95
N VAL A 111 12.00 9.24 2.14
CA VAL A 111 13.47 9.19 2.10
C VAL A 111 14.07 9.59 3.45
N ASP A 112 13.62 10.70 4.04
CA ASP A 112 14.10 11.16 5.34
C ASP A 112 13.91 10.08 6.45
N ARG A 113 12.78 9.36 6.43
CA ARG A 113 12.53 8.22 7.33
C ARG A 113 13.46 7.05 7.05
N LEU A 114 13.66 6.69 5.79
CA LEU A 114 14.54 5.58 5.41
C LEU A 114 16.00 5.86 5.80
N GLU A 115 16.50 7.07 5.58
CA GLU A 115 17.86 7.48 5.93
C GLU A 115 18.08 7.56 7.44
N SER A 116 17.09 8.08 8.19
CA SER A 116 17.17 8.13 9.66
C SER A 116 16.93 6.78 10.34
N GLY A 117 16.26 5.85 9.65
CA GLY A 117 15.79 4.59 10.24
C GLY A 117 14.59 4.76 11.20
N ASP A 118 14.07 5.98 11.38
CA ASP A 118 12.93 6.27 12.24
C ASP A 118 11.61 6.26 11.44
N PRO A 119 10.71 5.27 11.64
CA PRO A 119 9.43 5.21 10.93
C PRO A 119 8.47 6.34 11.32
N HIS A 120 8.72 7.03 12.42
CA HIS A 120 7.86 8.06 12.99
C HIS A 120 8.46 9.46 12.89
N LEU A 121 9.55 9.62 12.13
CA LEU A 121 10.21 10.90 11.96
C LEU A 121 9.18 11.96 11.59
N ARG A 122 8.99 12.91 12.49
CA ARG A 122 8.16 14.08 12.22
C ARG A 122 9.01 15.00 11.38
N SER A 123 8.59 15.26 10.14
CA SER A 123 9.21 16.31 9.35
C SER A 123 9.10 17.61 10.13
N GLY A 124 10.18 18.03 10.78
CA GLY A 124 10.24 19.28 11.51
C GLY A 124 9.91 20.41 10.54
N ALA A 125 9.03 21.31 10.94
CA ALA A 125 8.95 22.63 10.34
C ALA A 125 10.33 23.28 10.54
N GLY A 126 11.21 23.20 9.55
CA GLY A 126 12.57 23.74 9.67
C GLY A 126 13.60 22.96 8.86
N ARG A 127 13.62 23.17 7.56
CA ARG A 127 14.89 23.33 6.84
C ARG A 127 14.87 24.76 6.32
N SER A 128 15.57 25.64 7.05
CA SER A 128 15.94 26.99 6.59
C SER A 128 16.81 26.92 5.36
#